data_AF-A0AA89LL80-F1
#
_entry.id   AF-A0AA89LL80-F1
#
_cell.length_a   1.000
_cell.length_b   1.000
_cell.length_c   1.000
_cell.angle_alpha   90.00
_cell.angle_beta   90.00
_cell.angle_gamma   90.00
#
_symmetry.space_group_name_H-M   'P 1'
#
loop_
_entity.id
_entity.type
_entity.pdbx_description
1 polymer ?
#
loop_
_entity_poly.entity_id
_entity_poly.type
_entity_poly.pdbx_seq_one_letter_code
_entity_poly.pdbx_strand_id
1 'polypeptide(L)' 'MLSLLALTGCASPSGTALQPVPTVCPELPAPPAWAMVPPPSQTSTQRLRSAFSLSPATTSARSTN' A
#
# COMPACT_ATOMS: atom_id res chain seq x y z
N MET A 1 -25.75 -22.91 -60.51
CA MET A 1 -25.58 -22.09 -59.28
C MET A 1 -24.23 -22.41 -58.70
N LEU A 2 -23.28 -21.46 -58.79
CA LEU A 2 -21.92 -21.62 -58.28
C LEU A 2 -21.84 -20.86 -56.95
N SER A 3 -21.59 -21.58 -55.86
CA SER A 3 -21.55 -21.05 -54.49
C SER A 3 -20.37 -20.09 -54.31
N LEU A 4 -20.60 -18.79 -54.53
CA LEU A 4 -19.67 -17.72 -54.13
C LEU A 4 -19.79 -17.49 -52.61
N LEU A 5 -19.31 -18.46 -51.82
CA LEU A 5 -18.90 -18.20 -50.45
C LEU A 5 -17.44 -17.74 -50.50
N ALA A 6 -17.23 -16.53 -51.02
CA ALA A 6 -15.95 -15.86 -50.90
C ALA A 6 -15.70 -15.66 -49.41
N LEU A 7 -14.67 -16.33 -48.89
CA LEU A 7 -14.18 -16.19 -47.54
C LEU A 7 -14.07 -14.71 -47.19
N THR A 8 -15.01 -14.17 -46.43
CA THR A 8 -14.79 -12.93 -45.67
C THR A 8 -13.92 -13.32 -44.49
N GLY A 9 -12.66 -13.64 -44.77
CA GLY A 9 -11.64 -13.79 -43.75
C GLY A 9 -11.50 -12.45 -43.05
N CYS A 10 -11.73 -12.43 -41.74
CA CYS A 10 -11.36 -11.30 -40.91
C CYS A 10 -9.84 -11.17 -40.97
N ALA A 11 -9.33 -10.30 -41.84
CA ALA A 11 -7.93 -9.94 -41.81
C ALA A 11 -7.71 -9.12 -40.54
N SER A 12 -7.18 -9.76 -39.49
CA SER A 12 -6.63 -9.03 -38.36
C SER A 12 -5.59 -8.05 -38.92
N PRO A 13 -5.64 -6.75 -38.58
CA PRO A 13 -4.57 -5.84 -38.94
C PRO A 13 -3.29 -6.32 -38.26
N SER A 14 -2.46 -7.02 -39.03
CA SER A 14 -1.11 -7.45 -38.66
C SER A 14 -0.23 -6.21 -38.58
N GLY A 15 -0.39 -5.41 -37.52
CA GLY A 15 0.41 -4.19 -37.41
C GLY A 15 -0.22 -3.11 -36.56
N THR A 16 -0.67 -3.44 -35.35
CA THR A 16 -0.47 -2.44 -34.30
C THR A 16 1.00 -2.55 -33.94
N ALA A 17 1.85 -1.78 -34.63
CA ALA A 17 3.23 -1.62 -34.20
C ALA A 17 3.17 -1.08 -32.77
N LEU A 18 3.49 -1.93 -31.79
CA LEU A 18 3.65 -1.50 -30.41
C LEU A 18 4.85 -0.56 -30.41
N GLN A 19 4.59 0.73 -30.52
CA GLN A 19 5.64 1.72 -30.34
C GLN A 19 6.13 1.59 -28.90
N PRO A 20 7.44 1.43 -28.68
CA PRO A 20 7.98 1.49 -27.33
C PRO A 20 7.65 2.87 -26.77
N VAL A 21 6.84 2.91 -25.72
CA VAL A 21 6.66 4.13 -24.94
C VAL A 21 8.05 4.48 -24.39
N PRO A 22 8.52 5.73 -24.55
CA PRO A 22 9.79 6.14 -23.97
C PRO A 22 9.82 5.75 -22.49
N THR A 23 10.78 4.92 -22.10
CA THR A 23 10.98 4.47 -20.71
C THR A 23 11.59 5.56 -19.83
N VAL A 24 11.43 6.83 -20.22
CA VAL A 24 11.89 7.97 -19.44
C VAL A 24 10.90 8.15 -18.31
N CYS A 25 11.16 7.45 -17.20
CA CYS A 25 10.48 7.70 -15.95
C CYS A 25 10.87 9.11 -15.49
N PRO A 26 9.91 10.02 -15.27
CA PRO A 26 10.23 11.31 -14.68
C PRO A 26 10.81 11.11 -13.28
N GLU A 27 11.81 11.91 -12.93
CA GLU A 27 12.34 11.93 -11.57
C GLU A 27 11.25 12.45 -10.63
N LEU A 28 10.96 11.69 -9.57
CA LEU A 28 10.02 12.13 -8.54
C LEU A 28 10.70 13.19 -7.67
N PRO A 29 9.99 14.28 -7.32
CA PRO A 29 10.53 15.26 -6.40
C PRO A 29 10.77 14.61 -5.03
N ALA A 30 11.81 15.08 -4.34
CA ALA A 30 12.03 14.71 -2.95
C ALA A 30 10.79 15.07 -2.11
N PRO A 31 10.41 14.23 -1.14
CA PRO A 31 9.31 14.55 -0.25
C PRO A 31 9.66 15.79 0.57
N PRO A 32 8.66 16.60 0.94
CA PRO A 32 8.88 17.82 1.71
C PRO A 32 9.41 17.51 3.12
N ALA A 33 10.13 18.47 3.71
CA ALA A 33 10.81 18.28 5.00
C ALA A 33 9.87 17.79 6.13
N TRP A 34 8.61 18.23 6.14
CA TRP A 34 7.61 17.81 7.13
C TRP A 34 7.23 16.32 7.00
N ALA A 35 7.35 15.73 5.81
CA ALA A 35 7.04 14.32 5.55
C ALA A 35 8.21 13.38 5.90
N MET A 36 9.42 13.93 6.04
CA MET A 36 10.61 13.20 6.47
C MET A 36 10.78 13.19 7.99
N VAL A 37 9.84 13.78 8.74
CA VAL A 37 9.87 13.78 10.20
C VAL A 37 9.60 12.35 10.70
N PRO A 38 10.52 11.76 11.49
CA PRO A 38 10.31 10.41 12.01
C PRO A 38 9.11 10.36 12.95
N PRO A 39 8.41 9.22 13.04
CA PRO A 39 7.29 9.07 13.95
C PRO A 39 7.75 9.28 15.40
N PRO A 40 6.85 9.79 16.27
CA PRO A 40 7.17 9.95 17.69
C PRO A 40 7.43 8.59 18.35
N SER A 41 8.31 8.56 19.35
CA SER A 41 8.66 7.35 20.10
C SER A 41 7.47 6.69 20.80
N GLN A 42 6.43 7.46 21.12
CA GLN A 42 5.21 6.98 21.75
C GLN A 42 3.98 7.63 21.14
N THR A 43 3.01 6.80 20.74
CA THR A 43 1.72 7.30 20.24
C THR A 43 0.89 7.88 21.39
N SER A 44 -0.11 8.73 21.06
CA SER A 44 -1.07 9.23 22.06
C SER A 44 -1.73 8.08 22.85
N THR A 45 -2.17 7.04 22.12
CA THR A 45 -2.79 5.85 22.72
C THR A 45 -1.84 5.12 23.66
N GLN A 46 -0.56 5.00 23.30
CA GLN A 46 0.42 4.35 24.15
C GLN A 46 0.70 5.18 25.41
N ARG A 47 0.68 6.52 25.33
CA ARG A 47 0.76 7.39 26.52
C ARG A 47 -0.45 7.19 27.43
N LEU A 48 -1.66 7.15 26.88
CA LEU A 48 -2.88 6.91 27.64
C LEU A 48 -2.85 5.53 28.32
N ARG A 49 -2.45 4.47 27.60
CA ARG A 49 -2.30 3.14 28.20
C ARG A 49 -1.30 3.13 29.35
N SER A 50 -0.15 3.80 29.21
CA SER A 50 0.81 3.91 30.32
C SER A 50 0.24 4.68 31.51
N ALA A 51 -0.49 5.77 31.26
CA ALA A 51 -1.08 6.60 32.32
C ALA A 51 -2.20 5.88 33.10
N PHE A 52 -2.95 5.00 32.44
CA PHE A 52 -4.09 4.29 33.02
C PHE A 52 -3.84 2.78 33.22
N SER A 53 -2.62 2.32 33.01
CA SER A 53 -2.23 0.95 33.34
C SER A 53 -2.22 0.82 34.86
N LEU A 54 -3.21 0.10 35.40
CA LEU A 54 -3.13 -0.42 36.77
C LEU A 54 -1.90 -1.33 36.85
N SER A 55 -0.85 -0.87 37.52
CA SER A 55 0.19 -1.79 38.01
C SER A 55 -0.53 -2.89 38.78
N PRO A 56 -0.23 -4.19 38.56
CA PRO A 56 -0.73 -5.22 39.44
C PRO A 56 -0.15 -4.93 40.82
N ALA A 57 -0.96 -4.35 41.69
CA ALA A 57 -0.61 -4.14 43.07
C ALA A 57 -0.25 -5.53 43.61
N THR A 58 0.99 -5.66 44.09
CA THR A 58 1.44 -6.77 44.93
C THR A 58 0.54 -6.77 46.16
N THR A 59 -0.61 -7.42 46.04
CA THR A 59 -1.57 -7.57 47.12
C THR A 59 -1.03 -8.74 47.96
N SER A 60 0.03 -8.46 48.72
CA SER A 60 0.50 -9.33 49.77
C SER A 60 -0.52 -9.25 50.90
N ALA A 61 -1.62 -9.99 50.72
CA ALA A 61 -2.61 -10.18 51.77
C ALA A 61 -1.98 -11.11 52.82
N ARG A 62 -1.27 -10.52 53.78
CA ARG A 62 -0.85 -11.22 55.00
C ARG A 62 -2.10 -11.47 55.85
N SER A 63 -2.72 -12.63 55.64
CA SER A 63 -3.78 -13.17 56.48
C SER A 63 -3.16 -13.76 57.75
N THR A 64 -3.32 -13.09 58.89
CA THR A 64 -3.06 -13.68 60.21
C THR A 64 -4.40 -14.16 60.78
N ASN A 65 -4.55 -15.49 60.92
CA ASN A 65 -5.44 -16.11 61.91
C ASN A 65 -4.63 -16.32 63.20
#